data_AF-A0A1I3HZ45-F1
#
_entry.id   AF-A0A1I3HZ45-F1
#
_cell.length_a   1.000
_cell.length_b   1.000
_cell.length_c   1.000
_cell.angle_alpha   90.00
_cell.angle_beta   90.00
_cell.angle_gamma   90.00
#
_symmetry.space_group_name_H-M   'P 1'
#
loop_
_entity.id
_entity.type
_entity.pdbx_description
1 polymer ?
#
loop_
_entity_poly.entity_id
_entity_poly.type
_entity_poly.pdbx_seq_one_letter_code
_entity_poly.pdbx_strand_id
1 'polypeptide(L)'
;MLIIAAICKKRALHAPFQCGLSLVELLVAMAIASGVLLVSTTVYLGSSTSFRLSEDKRRLYQDGNYAMRLMERDLRQAGFGNLVTASTIAAAGAAGTMAITDFILADGSPAQGLRGCEHGFVKPLAPGKDFSCSVNPGMAGFEVSYRLDDHVDPASGAGVDCNGVGVGPSAVPPGHPAYRLAPNVRIARNLFFVATRAGASANSLYCQGNGNNSAQPILNNVEDMQLVYGVAALNDVSVSQFLNATQVASLSTSQYQNWGRVVSVRLCLLLSGERNLSIEPQRYIDCNGNARLASDSKLRAVFKRVVTLRNSAAASLVPPS
;
A
#
# COMPACT_ATOMS: atom_id res chain seq x y z
N MET A 1 -42.71 37.73 8.19
CA MET A 1 -43.63 37.77 9.36
C MET A 1 -43.53 39.07 10.17
N LEU A 2 -42.38 39.76 10.20
CA LEU A 2 -42.20 41.02 10.95
C LEU A 2 -42.84 42.28 10.34
N ILE A 3 -43.20 42.28 9.04
CA ILE A 3 -43.71 43.49 8.37
C ILE A 3 -45.21 43.71 8.66
N ILE A 4 -45.99 42.65 8.93
CA ILE A 4 -47.45 42.76 9.15
C ILE A 4 -47.78 43.29 10.55
N ALA A 5 -46.90 43.08 11.54
CA ALA A 5 -47.12 43.57 12.91
C ALA A 5 -47.02 45.11 13.06
N ALA A 6 -46.47 45.82 12.07
CA ALA A 6 -46.18 47.25 12.18
C ALA A 6 -47.37 48.18 11.89
N ILE A 7 -48.47 47.68 11.32
CA ILE A 7 -49.62 48.53 10.96
C ILE A 7 -50.69 48.56 12.07
N CYS A 8 -50.66 47.64 13.04
CA CYS A 8 -51.69 47.53 14.06
C CYS A 8 -51.31 48.21 15.39
N LYS A 9 -50.94 49.50 15.38
CA LYS A 9 -50.77 50.24 16.64
C LYS A 9 -50.98 51.75 16.49
N LYS A 10 -52.25 52.19 16.55
CA LYS A 10 -52.70 53.41 17.26
C LYS A 10 -54.22 53.65 17.13
N ARG A 11 -55.01 53.17 18.10
CA ARG A 11 -55.96 53.94 18.94
C ARG A 11 -56.84 52.99 19.77
N ALA A 12 -57.13 53.44 20.99
CA ALA A 12 -57.74 52.66 22.06
C ALA A 12 -59.28 52.65 22.02
N LEU A 13 -59.83 51.68 22.76
CA LEU A 13 -61.20 51.47 23.27
C LEU A 13 -62.21 50.69 22.40
N HIS A 14 -62.57 49.50 22.94
CA HIS A 14 -63.79 48.70 22.74
C HIS A 14 -64.18 48.25 21.32
N ALA A 15 -63.63 47.09 20.91
CA ALA A 15 -64.32 46.00 20.20
C ALA A 15 -63.32 44.82 20.06
N PRO A 16 -63.72 43.54 20.18
CA PRO A 16 -62.88 42.45 19.72
C PRO A 16 -62.85 42.53 18.19
N PHE A 17 -61.88 43.28 17.65
CA PHE A 17 -61.58 43.18 16.22
C PHE A 17 -61.07 41.77 15.98
N GLN A 18 -61.97 40.88 15.57
CA GLN A 18 -61.61 39.71 14.80
C GLN A 18 -60.96 40.24 13.53
N CYS A 19 -59.64 40.37 13.52
CA CYS A 19 -58.88 40.48 12.28
C CYS A 19 -59.05 39.15 11.55
N GLY A 20 -60.11 39.04 10.76
CA GLY A 20 -60.31 37.91 9.87
C GLY A 20 -59.13 37.89 8.90
N LEU A 21 -58.28 36.87 9.01
CA LEU A 21 -57.29 36.56 7.99
C LEU A 21 -58.04 36.39 6.67
N SER A 22 -57.69 37.18 5.65
CA SER A 22 -58.28 36.97 4.34
C SER A 22 -57.76 35.63 3.80
N LEU A 23 -58.63 34.88 3.11
CA LEU A 23 -58.28 33.60 2.50
C LEU A 23 -57.05 33.71 1.57
N VAL A 24 -56.87 34.87 0.93
CA VAL A 24 -55.72 35.19 0.07
C VAL A 24 -54.41 35.26 0.88
N GLU A 25 -54.45 35.81 2.09
CA GLU A 25 -53.26 36.00 2.92
C GLU A 25 -52.73 34.65 3.46
N LEU A 26 -53.64 33.73 3.78
CA LEU A 26 -53.30 32.37 4.20
C LEU A 26 -52.74 31.55 3.03
N LEU A 27 -53.28 31.74 1.82
CA LEU A 27 -52.73 31.13 0.59
C LEU A 27 -51.32 31.63 0.28
N VAL A 28 -51.08 32.94 0.37
CA VAL A 28 -49.75 33.53 0.14
C VAL A 28 -48.75 33.05 1.21
N ALA A 29 -49.15 33.02 2.48
CA ALA A 29 -48.29 32.53 3.56
C ALA A 29 -47.89 31.07 3.37
N MET A 30 -48.84 30.21 3.01
CA MET A 30 -48.58 28.78 2.75
C MET A 30 -47.70 28.59 1.51
N ALA A 31 -47.90 29.39 0.45
CA ALA A 31 -47.07 29.34 -0.75
C ALA A 31 -45.61 29.75 -0.47
N ILE A 32 -45.40 30.78 0.36
CA ILE A 32 -44.04 31.19 0.76
C ILE A 32 -43.41 30.13 1.67
N ALA A 33 -44.16 29.60 2.65
CA ALA A 33 -43.65 28.58 3.56
C ALA A 33 -43.26 27.29 2.83
N SER A 34 -44.07 26.83 1.88
CA SER A 34 -43.75 25.66 1.07
C SER A 34 -42.52 25.89 0.19
N GLY A 35 -42.41 27.06 -0.43
CA GLY A 35 -41.23 27.43 -1.23
C GLY A 35 -39.93 27.39 -0.42
N VAL A 36 -39.93 27.97 0.79
CA VAL A 36 -38.74 27.98 1.67
C VAL A 36 -38.38 26.56 2.13
N LEU A 37 -39.36 25.74 2.50
CA LEU A 37 -39.11 24.35 2.91
C LEU A 37 -38.53 23.52 1.76
N LEU A 38 -39.02 23.70 0.53
CA LEU A 38 -38.55 22.98 -0.64
C LEU A 38 -37.09 23.34 -0.95
N VAL A 39 -36.75 24.63 -0.93
CA VAL A 39 -35.36 25.10 -1.09
C VAL A 39 -34.46 24.55 0.01
N SER A 40 -34.84 24.68 1.28
CA SER A 40 -34.04 24.18 2.41
C SER A 40 -33.80 22.66 2.33
N THR A 41 -34.80 21.91 1.89
CA THR A 41 -34.70 20.44 1.75
C THR A 41 -33.71 20.07 0.65
N THR A 42 -33.75 20.73 -0.51
CA THR A 42 -32.80 20.47 -1.60
C THR A 42 -31.34 20.74 -1.19
N VAL A 43 -31.10 21.84 -0.46
CA VAL A 43 -29.77 22.18 0.06
C VAL A 43 -29.30 21.14 1.08
N TYR A 44 -30.17 20.71 1.99
CA TYR A 44 -29.83 19.70 2.98
C TYR A 44 -29.47 18.35 2.33
N LEU A 45 -30.27 17.89 1.35
CA LEU A 45 -30.01 16.64 0.63
C LEU A 45 -28.69 16.69 -0.15
N GLY A 46 -28.43 17.80 -0.87
CA GLY A 46 -27.16 18.02 -1.58
C GLY A 46 -25.94 18.07 -0.65
N SER A 47 -26.08 18.69 0.52
CA SER A 47 -25.03 18.73 1.54
C SER A 47 -24.72 17.34 2.11
N SER A 48 -25.76 16.57 2.45
CA SER A 48 -25.59 15.23 3.03
C SER A 48 -24.91 14.22 2.09
N THR A 49 -25.24 14.27 0.79
CA THR A 49 -24.62 13.43 -0.25
C THR A 49 -23.17 13.82 -0.48
N SER A 50 -22.89 15.12 -0.59
CA SER A 50 -21.54 15.67 -0.70
C SER A 50 -20.66 15.31 0.51
N PHE A 51 -21.23 15.35 1.71
CA PHE A 51 -20.53 14.98 2.94
C PHE A 51 -20.15 13.48 2.94
N ARG A 52 -21.09 12.59 2.56
CA ARG A 52 -20.82 11.15 2.47
C ARG A 52 -19.74 10.82 1.44
N LEU A 53 -19.79 11.46 0.27
CA LEU A 53 -18.76 11.34 -0.76
C LEU A 53 -17.38 11.79 -0.26
N SER A 54 -17.34 12.90 0.46
CA SER A 54 -16.09 13.44 1.02
C SER A 54 -15.50 12.51 2.07
N GLU A 55 -16.32 11.94 2.94
CA GLU A 55 -15.88 10.98 3.97
C GLU A 55 -15.40 9.66 3.36
N ASP A 56 -16.10 9.12 2.37
CA ASP A 56 -15.71 7.88 1.68
C ASP A 56 -14.38 8.05 0.93
N LYS A 57 -14.23 9.19 0.24
CA LYS A 57 -12.95 9.59 -0.36
C LYS A 57 -11.86 9.69 0.70
N ARG A 58 -12.13 10.32 1.86
CA ARG A 58 -11.14 10.45 2.93
C ARG A 58 -10.65 9.08 3.42
N ARG A 59 -11.57 8.13 3.65
CA ARG A 59 -11.24 6.76 4.06
C ARG A 59 -10.39 6.05 3.00
N LEU A 60 -10.83 6.06 1.74
CA LEU A 60 -10.10 5.47 0.62
C LEU A 60 -8.66 6.01 0.52
N TYR A 61 -8.48 7.32 0.71
CA TYR A 61 -7.15 7.94 0.70
C TYR A 61 -6.33 7.64 1.96
N GLN A 62 -6.96 7.51 3.12
CA GLN A 62 -6.26 7.10 4.34
C GLN A 62 -5.74 5.68 4.22
N ASP A 63 -6.58 4.77 3.78
CA ASP A 63 -6.27 3.34 3.66
C ASP A 63 -5.20 3.10 2.58
N GLY A 64 -5.33 3.75 1.42
CA GLY A 64 -4.31 3.68 0.37
C GLY A 64 -2.98 4.29 0.81
N ASN A 65 -2.99 5.42 1.52
CA ASN A 65 -1.75 5.99 2.04
C ASN A 65 -1.12 5.13 3.14
N TYR A 66 -1.92 4.48 3.98
CA TYR A 66 -1.43 3.56 4.99
C TYR A 66 -0.73 2.36 4.35
N ALA A 67 -1.39 1.68 3.40
CA ALA A 67 -0.81 0.54 2.69
C ALA A 67 0.48 0.91 1.93
N MET A 68 0.48 2.05 1.25
CA MET A 68 1.67 2.52 0.52
C MET A 68 2.83 2.89 1.45
N ARG A 69 2.56 3.47 2.64
CA ARG A 69 3.59 3.73 3.66
C ARG A 69 4.16 2.44 4.23
N LEU A 70 3.30 1.44 4.46
CA LEU A 70 3.72 0.14 4.97
C LEU A 70 4.68 -0.56 3.99
N MET A 71 4.28 -0.67 2.72
CA MET A 71 5.12 -1.25 1.67
C MET A 71 6.41 -0.44 1.48
N GLU A 72 6.34 0.90 1.51
CA GLU A 72 7.52 1.76 1.39
C GLU A 72 8.51 1.55 2.54
N ARG A 73 8.02 1.46 3.78
CA ARG A 73 8.87 1.26 4.96
C ARG A 73 9.68 -0.03 4.84
N ASP A 74 9.02 -1.13 4.54
CA ASP A 74 9.67 -2.43 4.40
C ASP A 74 10.64 -2.42 3.20
N LEU A 75 10.22 -1.90 2.04
CA LEU A 75 11.11 -1.76 0.88
C LEU A 75 12.38 -0.95 1.18
N ARG A 76 12.31 0.12 1.97
CA ARG A 76 13.50 0.88 2.37
C ARG A 76 14.48 0.07 3.22
N GLN A 77 14.00 -0.96 3.91
CA GLN A 77 14.82 -1.87 4.72
C GLN A 77 15.36 -3.04 3.90
N ALA A 78 14.85 -3.30 2.70
CA ALA A 78 15.28 -4.42 1.85
C ALA A 78 16.81 -4.53 1.76
N GLY A 79 17.33 -5.71 2.11
CA GLY A 79 18.76 -6.02 2.09
C GLY A 79 19.57 -5.41 3.24
N PHE A 80 18.94 -4.82 4.25
CA PHE A 80 19.65 -4.35 5.44
C PHE A 80 20.30 -5.52 6.17
N GLY A 81 21.56 -5.34 6.53
CA GLY A 81 22.41 -6.29 7.24
C GLY A 81 23.80 -5.71 7.43
N ASN A 82 24.58 -6.28 8.32
CA ASN A 82 25.96 -5.90 8.52
C ASN A 82 26.84 -6.59 7.47
N LEU A 83 27.43 -5.81 6.57
CA LEU A 83 28.42 -6.26 5.59
C LEU A 83 29.80 -5.82 6.07
N VAL A 84 30.62 -6.77 6.53
CA VAL A 84 31.94 -6.49 7.08
C VAL A 84 33.03 -6.48 6.00
N THR A 85 32.84 -7.22 4.89
CA THR A 85 33.77 -7.18 3.74
C THR A 85 33.03 -7.30 2.41
N ALA A 86 33.07 -6.25 1.59
CA ALA A 86 32.42 -6.18 0.28
C ALA A 86 33.26 -6.74 -0.88
N SER A 87 34.54 -7.09 -0.65
CA SER A 87 35.52 -7.42 -1.71
C SER A 87 35.26 -8.75 -2.43
N THR A 88 34.16 -9.45 -2.16
CA THR A 88 33.88 -10.79 -2.69
C THR A 88 32.47 -10.99 -3.20
N ILE A 89 31.65 -9.94 -3.35
CA ILE A 89 30.33 -10.08 -4.00
C ILE A 89 30.49 -10.35 -5.52
N ALA A 90 31.63 -9.96 -6.11
CA ALA A 90 32.08 -10.44 -7.42
C ALA A 90 32.50 -11.92 -7.43
N ALA A 91 32.71 -12.52 -6.25
CA ALA A 91 33.11 -13.90 -6.02
C ALA A 91 32.00 -14.75 -5.35
N ALA A 92 30.75 -14.27 -5.28
CA ALA A 92 29.61 -15.09 -4.86
C ALA A 92 29.29 -16.26 -5.85
N GLY A 93 30.10 -16.42 -6.90
CA GLY A 93 30.16 -17.59 -7.79
C GLY A 93 31.53 -18.29 -7.83
N ALA A 94 32.52 -17.87 -7.05
CA ALA A 94 33.84 -18.51 -6.97
C ALA A 94 33.99 -19.24 -5.63
N ALA A 95 34.13 -20.56 -5.68
CA ALA A 95 34.39 -21.37 -4.50
C ALA A 95 35.60 -20.83 -3.72
N GLY A 96 35.39 -20.40 -2.47
CA GLY A 96 36.48 -20.13 -1.53
C GLY A 96 36.53 -18.77 -0.84
N THR A 97 35.68 -17.79 -1.19
CA THR A 97 35.68 -16.49 -0.47
C THR A 97 34.28 -16.12 0.04
N MET A 98 34.03 -16.39 1.32
CA MET A 98 32.75 -16.11 1.98
C MET A 98 32.64 -14.60 2.26
N ALA A 99 31.55 -13.97 1.81
CA ALA A 99 31.22 -12.62 2.25
C ALA A 99 30.97 -12.64 3.77
N ILE A 100 31.60 -11.73 4.52
CA ILE A 100 31.32 -11.60 5.95
C ILE A 100 30.05 -10.77 6.08
N THR A 101 28.90 -11.45 6.14
CA THR A 101 27.59 -10.83 6.33
C THR A 101 26.78 -11.58 7.40
N ASP A 102 25.98 -10.87 8.18
CA ASP A 102 25.00 -11.46 9.08
C ASP A 102 23.60 -11.61 8.43
N PHE A 103 23.46 -11.16 7.18
CA PHE A 103 22.27 -11.31 6.36
C PHE A 103 22.42 -12.56 5.47
N ILE A 104 22.15 -13.71 6.09
CA ILE A 104 22.35 -15.04 5.50
C ILE A 104 21.10 -15.91 5.57
N LEU A 105 20.95 -16.84 4.63
CA LEU A 105 19.99 -17.93 4.76
C LEU A 105 20.49 -18.99 5.75
N ALA A 106 19.62 -19.94 6.10
CA ALA A 106 19.94 -21.00 7.06
C ALA A 106 21.10 -21.91 6.61
N ASP A 107 21.40 -21.95 5.31
CA ASP A 107 22.53 -22.67 4.73
C ASP A 107 23.85 -21.87 4.74
N GLY A 108 23.83 -20.63 5.23
CA GLY A 108 24.97 -19.71 5.24
C GLY A 108 25.20 -18.94 3.94
N SER A 109 24.36 -19.13 2.92
CA SER A 109 24.42 -18.32 1.71
C SER A 109 23.89 -16.90 1.96
N PRO A 110 24.36 -15.87 1.23
CA PRO A 110 23.83 -14.52 1.38
C PRO A 110 22.34 -14.46 1.08
N ALA A 111 21.56 -13.83 1.98
CA ALA A 111 20.13 -13.64 1.75
C ALA A 111 19.88 -12.59 0.67
N GLN A 112 18.73 -12.70 0.00
CA GLN A 112 18.30 -11.78 -1.04
C GLN A 112 17.37 -10.72 -0.44
N GLY A 113 17.74 -9.44 -0.57
CA GLY A 113 17.00 -8.34 0.04
C GLY A 113 15.63 -8.06 -0.59
N LEU A 114 15.52 -8.24 -1.90
CA LEU A 114 14.30 -7.99 -2.67
C LEU A 114 14.13 -9.03 -3.77
N ARG A 115 12.90 -9.51 -3.93
CA ARG A 115 12.45 -10.29 -5.09
C ARG A 115 11.05 -9.85 -5.48
N GLY A 116 10.77 -9.78 -6.77
CA GLY A 116 9.46 -9.42 -7.30
C GLY A 116 8.91 -10.49 -8.24
N CYS A 117 7.59 -10.54 -8.36
CA CYS A 117 6.87 -11.32 -9.34
C CYS A 117 5.84 -10.41 -10.04
N GLU A 118 5.88 -10.36 -11.37
CA GLU A 118 5.05 -9.45 -12.16
C GLU A 118 3.57 -9.78 -12.08
N HIS A 119 3.23 -11.06 -12.00
CA HIS A 119 1.85 -11.53 -11.88
C HIS A 119 1.56 -12.19 -10.52
N GLY A 120 2.32 -11.81 -9.49
CA GLY A 120 2.12 -12.30 -8.14
C GLY A 120 2.60 -13.74 -7.96
N PHE A 121 2.02 -14.41 -6.97
CA PHE A 121 2.44 -15.73 -6.52
C PHE A 121 1.43 -16.81 -6.91
N VAL A 122 1.90 -18.04 -7.12
CA VAL A 122 1.07 -19.16 -7.61
C VAL A 122 -0.06 -19.51 -6.65
N LYS A 123 0.23 -19.77 -5.36
CA LYS A 123 -0.78 -20.14 -4.35
C LYS A 123 -0.45 -19.56 -2.97
N PRO A 124 -0.59 -18.24 -2.78
CA PRO A 124 -0.13 -17.60 -1.54
C PRO A 124 -1.05 -17.82 -0.33
N LEU A 125 -2.34 -18.17 -0.54
CA LEU A 125 -3.32 -18.40 0.53
C LEU A 125 -3.73 -19.87 0.72
N ALA A 126 -3.31 -20.79 -0.17
CA ALA A 126 -3.71 -22.19 -0.10
C ALA A 126 -2.92 -22.97 0.96
N PRO A 127 -3.42 -24.13 1.44
CA PRO A 127 -2.58 -25.11 2.14
C PRO A 127 -1.37 -25.50 1.26
N GLY A 128 -0.17 -25.60 1.85
CA GLY A 128 1.05 -25.85 1.09
C GLY A 128 1.44 -24.65 0.20
N LYS A 129 1.50 -23.46 0.81
CA LYS A 129 1.73 -22.17 0.16
C LYS A 129 2.88 -22.22 -0.86
N ASP A 130 2.65 -21.63 -2.02
CA ASP A 130 3.64 -21.52 -3.10
C ASP A 130 3.85 -20.04 -3.48
N PHE A 131 5.05 -19.54 -3.18
CA PHE A 131 5.51 -18.18 -3.47
C PHE A 131 6.44 -18.12 -4.69
N SER A 132 6.43 -19.13 -5.55
CA SER A 132 7.01 -19.03 -6.90
C SER A 132 6.25 -17.97 -7.72
N CYS A 133 6.93 -17.35 -8.68
CA CYS A 133 6.30 -16.33 -9.52
C CYS A 133 5.30 -16.97 -10.48
N SER A 134 4.07 -16.47 -10.47
CA SER A 134 3.03 -16.90 -11.41
C SER A 134 3.35 -16.42 -12.83
N VAL A 135 3.06 -17.28 -13.81
CA VAL A 135 3.04 -16.92 -15.25
C VAL A 135 1.65 -16.53 -15.73
N ASN A 136 0.61 -16.80 -14.94
CA ASN A 136 -0.76 -16.43 -15.27
C ASN A 136 -1.00 -14.95 -14.94
N PRO A 137 -1.78 -14.21 -15.75
CA PRO A 137 -2.09 -12.81 -15.49
C PRO A 137 -2.61 -12.59 -14.07
N GLY A 138 -2.05 -11.59 -13.42
CA GLY A 138 -2.32 -11.27 -12.04
C GLY A 138 -1.69 -9.94 -11.66
N MET A 139 -1.94 -9.51 -10.44
CA MET A 139 -1.31 -8.33 -9.87
C MET A 139 0.07 -8.69 -9.35
N ALA A 140 0.99 -7.74 -9.40
CA ALA A 140 2.35 -7.97 -8.96
C ALA A 140 2.40 -8.35 -7.48
N GLY A 141 3.51 -8.96 -7.06
CA GLY A 141 3.81 -9.29 -5.68
C GLY A 141 5.31 -9.19 -5.45
N PHE A 142 5.73 -9.04 -4.21
CA PHE A 142 7.14 -8.93 -3.89
C PHE A 142 7.46 -9.45 -2.50
N GLU A 143 8.70 -9.87 -2.32
CA GLU A 143 9.29 -10.34 -1.08
C GLU A 143 10.40 -9.37 -0.70
N VAL A 144 10.37 -8.92 0.55
CA VAL A 144 11.42 -8.10 1.14
C VAL A 144 12.02 -8.84 2.30
N SER A 145 13.34 -8.91 2.34
CA SER A 145 14.08 -9.51 3.44
C SER A 145 15.12 -8.57 4.00
N TYR A 146 15.28 -8.58 5.32
CA TYR A 146 16.27 -7.77 6.03
C TYR A 146 16.59 -8.33 7.41
N ARG A 147 17.77 -8.00 7.92
CA ARG A 147 18.23 -8.31 9.26
C ARG A 147 17.39 -7.54 10.30
N LEU A 148 16.90 -8.26 11.29
CA LEU A 148 16.18 -7.73 12.45
C LEU A 148 17.10 -7.55 13.65
N ASP A 149 16.59 -6.89 14.69
CA ASP A 149 17.18 -6.95 16.03
C ASP A 149 17.16 -8.40 16.56
N ASP A 150 18.18 -8.78 17.34
CA ASP A 150 18.25 -10.09 17.98
C ASP A 150 17.32 -10.22 19.17
N HIS A 151 17.00 -9.09 19.80
CA HIS A 151 15.97 -8.98 20.81
C HIS A 151 14.60 -8.84 20.15
N VAL A 152 13.65 -9.66 20.61
CA VAL A 152 12.26 -9.62 20.16
C VAL A 152 11.46 -8.88 21.21
N ASP A 153 11.01 -7.68 20.85
CA ASP A 153 10.05 -6.91 21.62
C ASP A 153 8.95 -6.41 20.68
N PRO A 154 7.80 -7.11 20.62
CA PRO A 154 6.68 -6.73 19.77
C PRO A 154 6.09 -5.37 20.12
N ALA A 155 6.28 -4.86 21.35
CA ALA A 155 5.74 -3.57 21.75
C ALA A 155 6.51 -2.41 21.09
N SER A 156 7.84 -2.52 20.96
CA SER A 156 8.66 -1.57 20.21
C SER A 156 8.72 -1.87 18.71
N GLY A 157 8.35 -3.09 18.30
CA GLY A 157 8.55 -3.58 16.93
C GLY A 157 9.96 -4.10 16.67
N ALA A 158 10.76 -4.34 17.72
CA ALA A 158 12.06 -4.98 17.60
C ALA A 158 11.91 -6.48 17.34
N GLY A 159 12.66 -7.02 16.38
CA GLY A 159 12.68 -8.46 16.12
C GLY A 159 11.40 -9.04 15.50
N VAL A 160 10.50 -8.20 14.96
CA VAL A 160 9.22 -8.65 14.38
C VAL A 160 9.14 -8.52 12.86
N ASP A 161 8.27 -9.32 12.25
CA ASP A 161 7.91 -9.26 10.84
C ASP A 161 6.83 -8.18 10.56
N CYS A 162 6.37 -8.10 9.30
CA CYS A 162 5.34 -7.13 8.91
C CYS A 162 4.00 -7.28 9.65
N ASN A 163 3.74 -8.44 10.27
CA ASN A 163 2.55 -8.71 11.05
C ASN A 163 2.75 -8.39 12.55
N GLY A 164 3.92 -7.89 12.94
CA GLY A 164 4.27 -7.66 14.34
C GLY A 164 4.57 -8.94 15.11
N VAL A 165 4.83 -10.05 14.41
CA VAL A 165 5.13 -11.34 15.03
C VAL A 165 6.63 -11.52 15.13
N GLY A 166 7.12 -11.91 16.31
CA GLY A 166 8.52 -12.20 16.54
C GLY A 166 9.06 -13.26 15.58
N VAL A 167 10.14 -12.94 14.88
CA VAL A 167 10.80 -13.85 13.94
C VAL A 167 11.82 -14.69 14.67
N GLY A 168 11.74 -16.02 14.60
CA GLY A 168 12.68 -16.94 15.24
C GLY A 168 14.15 -16.77 14.78
N PRO A 169 15.13 -17.18 15.62
CA PRO A 169 16.53 -17.13 15.22
C PRO A 169 16.82 -18.18 14.13
N SER A 170 17.66 -17.79 13.17
CA SER A 170 18.30 -18.65 12.18
C SER A 170 19.73 -18.93 12.65
N ALA A 171 20.08 -20.20 12.76
CA ALA A 171 21.42 -20.61 13.16
C ALA A 171 22.43 -20.19 12.09
N VAL A 172 23.51 -19.55 12.52
CA VAL A 172 24.66 -19.29 11.65
C VAL A 172 25.48 -20.58 11.59
N PRO A 173 25.88 -21.08 10.40
CA PRO A 173 26.73 -22.26 10.32
C PRO A 173 28.06 -22.04 11.06
N PRO A 174 28.58 -23.01 11.85
CA PRO A 174 29.81 -22.85 12.65
C PRO A 174 31.06 -22.46 11.84
N GLY A 175 31.10 -22.81 10.55
CA GLY A 175 32.19 -22.44 9.64
C GLY A 175 32.04 -21.07 8.97
N HIS A 176 30.92 -20.38 9.17
CA HIS A 176 30.66 -19.07 8.56
C HIS A 176 31.36 -17.95 9.36
N PRO A 177 31.99 -16.95 8.72
CA PRO A 177 32.68 -15.85 9.43
C PRO A 177 31.79 -15.11 10.45
N ALA A 178 30.49 -14.96 10.15
CA ALA A 178 29.53 -14.33 11.05
C ALA A 178 29.29 -15.11 12.36
N TYR A 179 29.63 -16.39 12.43
CA TYR A 179 29.43 -17.21 13.64
C TYR A 179 30.21 -16.67 14.84
N ARG A 180 31.36 -16.01 14.58
CA ARG A 180 32.20 -15.37 15.58
C ARG A 180 31.58 -14.11 16.18
N LEU A 181 30.66 -13.46 15.44
CA LEU A 181 29.93 -12.29 15.89
C LEU A 181 28.69 -12.72 16.68
N ALA A 182 27.89 -13.60 16.09
CA ALA A 182 26.72 -14.17 16.74
C ALA A 182 26.44 -15.59 16.19
N PRO A 183 26.13 -16.58 17.05
CA PRO A 183 25.79 -17.93 16.60
C PRO A 183 24.39 -18.01 15.96
N ASN A 184 23.57 -16.96 16.12
CA ASN A 184 22.22 -16.87 15.59
C ASN A 184 21.94 -15.46 15.07
N VAL A 185 21.16 -15.37 14.01
CA VAL A 185 20.68 -14.11 13.43
C VAL A 185 19.17 -14.17 13.21
N ARG A 186 18.48 -13.04 13.11
CA ARG A 186 17.04 -12.96 12.79
C ARG A 186 16.85 -12.20 11.50
N ILE A 187 16.14 -12.81 10.55
CA ILE A 187 15.88 -12.21 9.24
C ILE A 187 14.38 -12.21 8.99
N ALA A 188 13.80 -11.02 8.89
CA ALA A 188 12.44 -10.87 8.41
C ALA A 188 12.38 -11.24 6.93
N ARG A 189 11.33 -11.97 6.55
CA ARG A 189 10.91 -12.15 5.16
C ARG A 189 9.44 -11.79 5.07
N ASN A 190 9.16 -10.64 4.47
CA ASN A 190 7.83 -10.08 4.35
C ASN A 190 7.38 -10.19 2.89
N LEU A 191 6.34 -10.98 2.66
CA LEU A 191 5.72 -11.18 1.35
C LEU A 191 4.49 -10.29 1.23
N PHE A 192 4.50 -9.37 0.27
CA PHE A 192 3.37 -8.52 -0.08
C PHE A 192 2.76 -8.98 -1.39
N PHE A 193 1.46 -9.24 -1.40
CA PHE A 193 0.74 -9.72 -2.58
C PHE A 193 -0.74 -9.42 -2.50
N VAL A 194 -1.38 -9.34 -3.67
CA VAL A 194 -2.83 -9.25 -3.75
C VAL A 194 -3.41 -10.63 -4.01
N ALA A 195 -4.43 -10.99 -3.24
CA ALA A 195 -5.15 -12.25 -3.42
C ALA A 195 -6.62 -12.11 -3.03
N THR A 196 -7.45 -13.03 -3.51
CA THR A 196 -8.86 -13.14 -3.12
C THR A 196 -8.99 -14.25 -2.08
N ARG A 197 -9.53 -13.91 -0.90
CA ARG A 197 -9.89 -14.92 0.11
C ARG A 197 -11.02 -15.82 -0.41
N ALA A 198 -11.01 -17.09 -0.06
CA ALA A 198 -12.12 -17.99 -0.38
C ALA A 198 -13.46 -17.41 0.13
N GLY A 199 -14.45 -17.31 -0.76
CA GLY A 199 -15.76 -16.72 -0.47
C GLY A 199 -15.82 -15.19 -0.48
N ALA A 200 -14.70 -14.49 -0.74
CA ALA A 200 -14.71 -13.05 -0.97
C ALA A 200 -14.91 -12.73 -2.46
N SER A 201 -15.53 -11.59 -2.74
CA SER A 201 -15.76 -11.07 -4.11
C SER A 201 -14.75 -9.99 -4.53
N ALA A 202 -13.91 -9.54 -3.60
CA ALA A 202 -12.92 -8.50 -3.83
C ALA A 202 -11.53 -8.98 -3.38
N ASN A 203 -10.51 -8.46 -4.04
CA ASN A 203 -9.13 -8.75 -3.67
C ASN A 203 -8.67 -7.87 -2.52
N SER A 204 -7.76 -8.42 -1.72
CA SER A 204 -7.12 -7.70 -0.63
C SER A 204 -5.61 -7.76 -0.80
N LEU A 205 -4.92 -6.69 -0.39
CA LEU A 205 -3.47 -6.70 -0.19
C LEU A 205 -3.18 -7.44 1.11
N TYR A 206 -2.31 -8.43 1.05
CA TYR A 206 -1.84 -9.20 2.18
C TYR A 206 -0.39 -8.85 2.50
N CYS A 207 -0.03 -8.96 3.77
CA CYS A 207 1.35 -9.24 4.16
C CYS A 207 1.44 -10.60 4.84
N GLN A 208 2.48 -11.36 4.48
CA GLN A 208 2.87 -12.54 5.22
C GLN A 208 4.32 -12.41 5.65
N GLY A 209 4.52 -12.29 6.95
CA GLY A 209 5.82 -12.42 7.57
C GLY A 209 6.18 -13.88 7.89
N ASN A 210 7.46 -14.12 8.18
CA ASN A 210 7.99 -15.43 8.50
C ASN A 210 7.99 -15.78 10.00
N GLY A 211 7.46 -14.91 10.87
CA GLY A 211 7.34 -15.19 12.31
C GLY A 211 6.35 -16.31 12.59
N ASN A 212 5.16 -16.23 11.98
CA ASN A 212 4.14 -17.30 12.04
C ASN A 212 3.71 -17.83 10.67
N ASN A 213 4.30 -17.33 9.57
CA ASN A 213 3.95 -17.69 8.20
C ASN A 213 2.45 -17.55 7.88
N SER A 214 1.76 -16.60 8.52
CA SER A 214 0.33 -16.34 8.32
C SER A 214 0.14 -15.07 7.50
N ALA A 215 -0.72 -15.14 6.47
CA ALA A 215 -1.04 -13.98 5.65
C ALA A 215 -2.14 -13.17 6.32
N GLN A 216 -1.91 -11.87 6.54
CA GLN A 216 -2.87 -10.94 7.11
C GLN A 216 -3.31 -9.91 6.06
N PRO A 217 -4.62 -9.66 5.90
CA PRO A 217 -5.10 -8.61 5.00
C PRO A 217 -4.78 -7.24 5.61
N ILE A 218 -4.12 -6.38 4.83
CA ILE A 218 -3.80 -4.99 5.19
C ILE A 218 -4.91 -4.05 4.69
N LEU A 219 -5.40 -4.33 3.49
CA LEU A 219 -6.27 -3.44 2.73
C LEU A 219 -7.18 -4.24 1.81
N ASN A 220 -8.46 -3.88 1.75
CA ASN A 220 -9.44 -4.51 0.88
C ASN A 220 -9.67 -3.69 -0.40
N ASN A 221 -10.35 -4.30 -1.38
CA ASN A 221 -10.78 -3.68 -2.63
C ASN A 221 -9.62 -3.19 -3.51
N VAL A 222 -8.59 -4.04 -3.62
CA VAL A 222 -7.48 -3.78 -4.55
C VAL A 222 -7.87 -4.25 -5.95
N GLU A 223 -7.86 -3.32 -6.91
CA GLU A 223 -8.19 -3.61 -8.32
C GLU A 223 -6.94 -3.77 -9.18
N ASP A 224 -5.82 -3.14 -8.83
CA ASP A 224 -4.53 -3.34 -9.51
C ASP A 224 -3.36 -3.06 -8.56
N MET A 225 -2.29 -3.82 -8.68
CA MET A 225 -1.01 -3.56 -8.03
C MET A 225 0.12 -3.86 -9.02
N GLN A 226 0.94 -2.85 -9.30
CA GLN A 226 2.05 -2.94 -10.24
C GLN A 226 3.35 -2.46 -9.61
N LEU A 227 4.45 -3.13 -9.97
CA LEU A 227 5.79 -2.79 -9.53
C LEU A 227 6.73 -2.70 -10.73
N VAL A 228 7.48 -1.61 -10.81
CA VAL A 228 8.54 -1.41 -11.79
C VAL A 228 9.85 -1.12 -11.05
N TYR A 229 10.92 -1.80 -11.45
CA TYR A 229 12.21 -1.79 -10.77
C TYR A 229 13.21 -0.93 -11.53
N GLY A 230 13.74 0.09 -10.87
CA GLY A 230 14.88 0.87 -11.35
C GLY A 230 16.16 0.07 -11.12
N VAL A 231 16.78 -0.37 -12.21
CA VAL A 231 17.98 -1.21 -12.21
C VAL A 231 19.19 -0.36 -12.59
N ALA A 232 20.26 -0.47 -11.81
CA ALA A 232 21.53 0.18 -12.09
C ALA A 232 22.34 -0.58 -13.15
N ALA A 233 23.20 0.15 -13.87
CA ALA A 233 24.24 -0.47 -14.68
C ALA A 233 25.21 -1.27 -13.79
N LEU A 234 26.03 -2.14 -14.39
CA LEU A 234 27.10 -2.79 -13.65
C LEU A 234 28.06 -1.71 -13.12
N ASN A 235 28.44 -1.81 -11.85
CA ASN A 235 29.32 -0.87 -11.16
C ASN A 235 28.79 0.58 -11.05
N ASP A 236 27.47 0.76 -11.13
CA ASP A 236 26.80 2.05 -10.92
C ASP A 236 25.81 1.94 -9.76
N VAL A 237 25.48 3.09 -9.16
CA VAL A 237 24.50 3.26 -8.09
C VAL A 237 23.27 4.06 -8.55
N SER A 238 23.30 4.59 -9.78
CA SER A 238 22.20 5.34 -10.39
C SER A 238 21.25 4.42 -11.19
N VAL A 239 19.98 4.82 -11.32
CA VAL A 239 19.02 4.07 -12.14
C VAL A 239 19.38 4.24 -13.62
N SER A 240 19.73 3.15 -14.27
CA SER A 240 20.00 3.12 -15.71
C SER A 240 18.73 2.84 -16.53
N GLN A 241 17.88 1.93 -16.04
CA GLN A 241 16.67 1.52 -16.75
C GLN A 241 15.56 1.07 -15.79
N PHE A 242 14.32 1.09 -16.26
CA PHE A 242 13.16 0.60 -15.52
C PHE A 242 12.65 -0.70 -16.14
N LEU A 243 12.62 -1.76 -15.36
CA LEU A 243 12.26 -3.11 -15.78
C LEU A 243 11.12 -3.66 -14.93
N ASN A 244 10.26 -4.50 -15.50
CA ASN A 244 9.33 -5.31 -14.71
C ASN A 244 10.06 -6.50 -14.05
N ALA A 245 9.37 -7.27 -13.20
CA ALA A 245 10.02 -8.36 -12.48
C ALA A 245 10.55 -9.48 -13.40
N THR A 246 9.84 -9.79 -14.49
CA THR A 246 10.26 -10.83 -15.43
C THR A 246 11.53 -10.45 -16.19
N GLN A 247 11.65 -9.18 -16.59
CA GLN A 247 12.85 -8.61 -17.19
C GLN A 247 14.02 -8.54 -16.22
N VAL A 248 13.80 -8.20 -14.95
CA VAL A 248 14.86 -8.29 -13.92
C VAL A 248 15.35 -9.73 -13.80
N ALA A 249 14.43 -10.69 -13.72
CA ALA A 249 14.78 -12.09 -13.61
C ALA A 249 15.53 -12.64 -14.83
N SER A 250 15.38 -12.04 -16.02
CA SER A 250 16.05 -12.46 -17.25
C SER A 250 17.40 -11.78 -17.52
N LEU A 251 17.86 -10.85 -16.66
CA LEU A 251 19.13 -10.15 -16.84
C LEU A 251 20.35 -11.08 -16.87
N SER A 252 20.33 -12.16 -16.07
CA SER A 252 21.36 -13.20 -16.02
C SER A 252 20.81 -14.47 -15.37
N THR A 253 21.60 -15.55 -15.36
CA THR A 253 21.26 -16.80 -14.65
C THR A 253 21.29 -16.65 -13.13
N SER A 254 22.01 -15.66 -12.58
CA SER A 254 22.10 -15.43 -11.14
C SER A 254 21.03 -14.45 -10.68
N GLN A 255 19.95 -14.97 -10.08
CA GLN A 255 18.89 -14.13 -9.50
C GLN A 255 19.44 -13.20 -8.42
N TYR A 256 20.39 -13.67 -7.61
CA TYR A 256 21.03 -12.86 -6.58
C TYR A 256 21.66 -11.58 -7.17
N GLN A 257 22.43 -11.72 -8.26
CA GLN A 257 23.05 -10.57 -8.93
C GLN A 257 22.01 -9.66 -9.61
N ASN A 258 20.99 -10.25 -10.24
CA ASN A 258 19.94 -9.48 -10.92
C ASN A 258 19.21 -8.55 -9.96
N TRP A 259 18.75 -9.09 -8.84
CA TRP A 259 18.01 -8.34 -7.84
C TRP A 259 18.90 -7.45 -6.97
N GLY A 260 20.18 -7.77 -6.84
CA GLY A 260 21.19 -6.91 -6.21
C GLY A 260 21.41 -5.58 -6.97
N ARG A 261 21.12 -5.54 -8.26
CA ARG A 261 21.23 -4.31 -9.09
C ARG A 261 20.04 -3.37 -9.00
N VAL A 262 18.97 -3.75 -8.29
CA VAL A 262 17.79 -2.91 -8.14
C VAL A 262 18.07 -1.83 -7.10
N VAL A 263 17.93 -0.56 -7.48
CA VAL A 263 18.19 0.60 -6.59
C VAL A 263 16.94 1.44 -6.32
N SER A 264 15.85 1.20 -7.07
CA SER A 264 14.56 1.86 -6.85
C SER A 264 13.39 0.95 -7.22
N VAL A 265 12.24 1.14 -6.57
CA VAL A 265 10.97 0.52 -6.90
C VAL A 265 9.91 1.60 -7.10
N ARG A 266 9.20 1.57 -8.23
CA ARG A 266 8.00 2.36 -8.48
C ARG A 266 6.79 1.48 -8.21
N LEU A 267 6.03 1.84 -7.18
CA LEU A 267 4.78 1.20 -6.78
C LEU A 267 3.60 1.93 -7.41
N CYS A 268 2.64 1.18 -7.93
CA CYS A 268 1.30 1.67 -8.25
C CYS A 268 0.24 0.77 -7.64
N LEU A 269 -0.73 1.37 -6.97
CA LEU A 269 -1.85 0.68 -6.34
C LEU A 269 -3.16 1.37 -6.73
N LEU A 270 -4.09 0.63 -7.33
CA LEU A 270 -5.45 1.09 -7.64
C LEU A 270 -6.43 0.44 -6.66
N LEU A 271 -7.21 1.29 -6.00
CA LEU A 271 -8.23 0.91 -5.03
C LEU A 271 -9.61 1.34 -5.49
N SER A 272 -10.62 0.55 -5.13
CA SER A 272 -12.02 0.95 -5.22
C SER A 272 -12.66 1.17 -3.85
N GLY A 273 -13.56 2.15 -3.79
CA GLY A 273 -14.36 2.45 -2.61
C GLY A 273 -15.35 1.31 -2.30
N GLU A 274 -15.77 1.24 -1.05
CA GLU A 274 -16.69 0.20 -0.57
C GLU A 274 -18.14 0.47 -0.99
N ARG A 275 -18.50 1.74 -1.15
CA ARG A 275 -19.88 2.19 -1.37
C ARG A 275 -20.08 2.73 -2.78
N ASN A 276 -21.27 2.51 -3.34
CA ASN A 276 -21.69 3.05 -4.62
C ASN A 276 -22.25 4.48 -4.39
N LEU A 277 -21.35 5.45 -4.20
CA LEU A 277 -21.72 6.83 -3.86
C LEU A 277 -21.53 7.82 -5.02
N SER A 278 -20.80 7.43 -6.08
CA SER A 278 -20.57 8.31 -7.23
C SER A 278 -21.86 8.41 -8.05
N ILE A 279 -22.39 9.62 -8.17
CA ILE A 279 -23.63 9.90 -8.92
C ILE A 279 -23.37 9.95 -10.44
N GLU A 280 -22.12 10.20 -10.81
CA GLU A 280 -21.63 10.23 -12.20
C GLU A 280 -20.44 9.25 -12.34
N PRO A 281 -20.28 8.60 -13.50
CA PRO A 281 -19.06 7.86 -13.82
C PRO A 281 -17.77 8.65 -13.56
N GLN A 282 -16.89 8.11 -12.72
CA GLN A 282 -15.62 8.76 -12.39
C GLN A 282 -14.56 8.48 -13.48
N ARG A 283 -13.97 9.55 -14.04
CA ARG A 283 -12.74 9.43 -14.86
C ARG A 283 -11.50 9.35 -13.97
N TYR A 284 -10.57 8.45 -14.30
CA TYR A 284 -9.29 8.31 -13.61
C TYR A 284 -8.20 7.83 -14.56
N ILE A 285 -6.94 7.94 -14.15
CA ILE A 285 -5.78 7.40 -14.88
C ILE A 285 -5.31 6.14 -14.16
N ASP A 286 -5.27 5.01 -14.86
CA ASP A 286 -4.86 3.73 -14.27
C ASP A 286 -3.33 3.61 -14.07
N CYS A 287 -2.87 2.47 -13.55
CA CYS A 287 -1.45 2.24 -13.31
C CYS A 287 -0.61 2.24 -14.59
N ASN A 288 -1.21 1.84 -15.72
CA ASN A 288 -0.60 1.86 -17.05
C ASN A 288 -0.57 3.26 -17.68
N GLY A 289 -1.19 4.26 -17.04
CA GLY A 289 -1.25 5.63 -17.56
C GLY A 289 -2.41 5.89 -18.52
N ASN A 290 -3.35 4.95 -18.65
CA ASN A 290 -4.49 5.09 -19.55
C ASN A 290 -5.67 5.77 -18.84
N ALA A 291 -6.39 6.62 -19.57
CA ALA A 291 -7.64 7.19 -19.09
C ALA A 291 -8.75 6.12 -19.07
N ARG A 292 -9.43 5.97 -17.94
CA ARG A 292 -10.50 5.01 -17.69
C ARG A 292 -11.73 5.69 -17.12
N LEU A 293 -12.89 5.07 -17.34
CA LEU A 293 -14.18 5.49 -16.81
C LEU A 293 -14.74 4.40 -15.89
N ALA A 294 -15.01 4.76 -14.64
CA ALA A 294 -15.66 3.92 -13.65
C ALA A 294 -17.18 3.94 -13.86
N SER A 295 -17.77 2.87 -14.38
CA SER A 295 -19.23 2.77 -14.63
C SER A 295 -20.04 2.24 -13.45
N ASP A 296 -19.38 1.70 -12.41
CA ASP A 296 -20.01 1.01 -11.27
C ASP A 296 -20.33 1.92 -10.08
N SER A 297 -20.29 3.25 -10.27
CA SER A 297 -20.56 4.25 -9.22
C SER A 297 -19.65 4.16 -7.98
N LYS A 298 -18.56 3.38 -8.04
CA LYS A 298 -17.55 3.32 -6.98
C LYS A 298 -16.44 4.33 -7.23
N LEU A 299 -15.99 4.97 -6.15
CA LEU A 299 -14.83 5.84 -6.21
C LEU A 299 -13.57 5.01 -6.47
N ARG A 300 -12.68 5.52 -7.32
CA ARG A 300 -11.36 4.93 -7.57
C ARG A 300 -10.26 5.90 -7.20
N ALA A 301 -9.23 5.38 -6.56
CA ALA A 301 -8.04 6.13 -6.22
C ALA A 301 -6.79 5.35 -6.64
N VAL A 302 -5.89 6.03 -7.34
CA VAL A 302 -4.60 5.48 -7.77
C VAL A 302 -3.50 6.14 -6.98
N PHE A 303 -2.69 5.32 -6.30
CA PHE A 303 -1.56 5.76 -5.51
C PHE A 303 -0.28 5.33 -6.19
N LYS A 304 0.63 6.27 -6.43
CA LYS A 304 1.95 6.01 -6.98
C LYS A 304 3.02 6.46 -5.98
N ARG A 305 4.03 5.63 -5.72
CA ARG A 305 5.20 6.00 -4.92
C ARG A 305 6.46 5.47 -5.55
N VAL A 306 7.54 6.23 -5.42
CA VAL A 306 8.88 5.80 -5.81
C VAL A 306 9.70 5.62 -4.55
N VAL A 307 10.22 4.42 -4.35
CA VAL A 307 11.01 4.05 -3.18
C VAL A 307 12.43 3.79 -3.63
N THR A 308 13.38 4.52 -3.06
CA THR A 308 14.81 4.25 -3.23
C THR A 308 15.24 3.17 -2.25
N LEU A 309 15.94 2.14 -2.74
CA LEU A 309 16.49 1.08 -1.91
C LEU A 309 17.89 1.50 -1.44
N ARG A 310 18.07 1.62 -0.12
CA ARG A 310 19.32 2.16 0.44
C ARG A 310 20.39 1.10 0.66
N ASN A 311 19.98 -0.14 0.90
CA ASN A 311 20.90 -1.22 1.28
C ASN A 311 21.26 -2.13 0.10
N SER A 312 20.73 -1.86 -1.11
CA SER A 312 21.13 -2.58 -2.34
C SER A 312 22.35 -1.97 -3.04
N ALA A 313 22.70 -0.71 -2.74
CA ALA A 313 23.87 -0.04 -3.31
C ALA A 313 25.22 -0.55 -2.78
N ALA A 314 25.23 -1.46 -1.79
CA ALA A 314 26.44 -1.93 -1.14
C ALA A 314 27.27 -2.93 -1.97
N ALA A 315 26.72 -3.50 -3.04
CA ALA A 315 27.46 -4.44 -3.89
C ALA A 315 28.43 -3.77 -4.89
N SER A 316 28.30 -2.45 -5.14
CA SER A 316 29.04 -1.76 -6.20
C SER A 316 30.25 -0.93 -5.71
N LEU A 317 30.53 -0.87 -4.42
CA LEU A 317 31.67 -0.11 -3.88
C LEU A 317 33.01 -0.85 -3.96
N VAL A 318 33.12 -1.90 -4.78
CA VAL A 318 34.40 -2.54 -5.09
C VAL A 318 35.09 -1.66 -6.15
N PRO A 319 36.23 -1.02 -5.86
CA PRO A 319 36.97 -0.30 -6.88
C PRO A 319 37.42 -1.28 -7.98
N PRO A 320 37.46 -0.84 -9.26
CA PRO A 320 38.02 -1.67 -10.31
C PRO A 320 39.50 -1.96 -9.99
N SER A 321 39.86 -3.24 -9.95
CA SER A 321 41.25 -3.72 -9.89
C SER A 321 41.97 -3.42 -11.20
#